data_AF-A0A950DGL5-F1
#
_entry.id   AF-A0A950DGL5-F1
#
_cell.length_a   1.000
_cell.length_b   1.000
_cell.length_c   1.000
_cell.angle_alpha   90.00
_cell.angle_beta   90.00
_cell.angle_gamma   90.00
#
_symmetry.space_group_name_H-M   'P 1'
#
loop_
_entity.id
_entity.type
_entity.pdbx_description
1 polymer ?
#
loop_
_entity_poly.entity_id
_entity_poly.type
_entity_poly.pdbx_seq_one_letter_code
_entity_poly.pdbx_strand_id
1 'polypeptide(L)' 'MAISNAEAVVGRHCRLLRPVRDHEGRTRFGEKPKVLREVNNLERHMLLVQFDDGATTFLFPDEVVVEN' A
#
# COMPACT_ATOMS: atom_id res chain seq x y z
N MET A 1 6.63 16.76 -18.12
CA MET A 1 5.40 15.96 -17.88
C MET A 1 5.84 14.56 -17.48
N ALA A 2 5.82 14.26 -16.18
CA ALA A 2 6.05 12.89 -15.70
C ALA A 2 4.69 12.21 -15.67
N ILE A 3 4.51 11.20 -16.51
CA ILE A 3 3.34 10.33 -16.48
C ILE A 3 3.56 9.44 -15.27
N SER A 4 2.99 9.83 -14.12
CA SER A 4 3.05 9.00 -12.92
C SER A 4 2.36 7.68 -13.25
N ASN A 5 3.06 6.57 -13.11
CA ASN A 5 2.60 5.19 -13.34
C ASN A 5 1.47 4.75 -12.37
N ALA A 6 0.66 5.68 -11.87
CA ALA A 6 -0.28 5.53 -10.76
C ALA A 6 -1.38 4.48 -11.02
N GLU A 7 -1.62 4.12 -12.27
CA GLU A 7 -2.55 3.05 -12.65
C GLU A 7 -1.90 1.65 -12.66
N ALA A 8 -0.57 1.53 -12.67
CA ALA A 8 0.12 0.26 -12.87
C ALA A 8 0.13 -0.66 -11.64
N VAL A 9 -0.16 -0.13 -10.45
CA VAL A 9 -0.10 -0.88 -9.18
C VAL A 9 -1.47 -1.14 -8.55
N VAL A 10 -2.51 -0.38 -8.93
CA VAL A 10 -3.86 -0.55 -8.38
C VAL A 10 -4.40 -1.92 -8.75
N GLY A 11 -4.98 -2.62 -7.77
CA GLY A 11 -5.52 -3.96 -7.93
C GLY A 11 -4.52 -5.09 -7.69
N ARG A 12 -3.22 -4.79 -7.58
CA ARG A 12 -2.18 -5.79 -7.29
C ARG A 12 -2.04 -6.03 -5.80
N HIS A 13 -1.57 -7.22 -5.44
CA HIS A 13 -1.18 -7.51 -4.07
C HIS A 13 0.24 -7.02 -3.82
N CYS A 14 0.51 -6.59 -2.59
CA CYS A 14 1.84 -6.24 -2.14
C CYS A 14 2.20 -7.03 -0.88
N ARG A 15 3.49 -7.25 -0.66
CA ARG A 15 4.02 -7.86 0.56
C ARG A 15 4.58 -6.78 1.47
N LEU A 16 4.27 -6.88 2.76
CA LEU A 16 4.85 -6.01 3.79
C LEU A 16 6.34 -6.34 4.02
N LEU A 17 7.19 -5.32 4.06
CA LEU A 17 8.63 -5.43 4.34
C LEU A 17 8.94 -5.30 5.84
N ARG A 18 8.06 -4.65 6.60
CA ARG A 18 8.14 -4.47 8.05
C ARG A 18 6.75 -4.49 8.67
N PRO A 19 6.63 -4.71 10.00
CA PRO A 19 5.34 -4.55 10.67
C PRO A 19 4.80 -3.13 10.50
N VAL A 20 3.51 -3.02 10.18
CA VAL A 20 2.80 -1.75 9.98
C VAL A 20 1.57 -1.71 10.88
N ARG A 21 1.09 -0.51 11.21
CA ARG A 21 -0.18 -0.35 11.93
C ARG A 21 -1.30 -0.06 10.94
N ASP A 22 -2.41 -0.78 11.09
CA ASP A 22 -3.64 -0.42 10.38
C ASP A 22 -4.33 0.77 11.05
N HIS A 23 -5.43 1.24 10.43
CA HIS A 23 -6.22 2.35 10.96
C HIS A 23 -6.77 2.09 12.37
N GLU A 24 -6.99 0.82 12.74
CA GLU A 24 -7.48 0.43 14.06
C GLU A 24 -6.36 0.22 15.09
N GLY A 25 -5.12 0.50 14.70
CA GLY A 25 -3.95 0.40 15.56
C GLY A 25 -3.40 -1.02 15.74
N ARG A 26 -3.93 -2.01 15.00
CA ARG A 26 -3.44 -3.39 15.03
C ARG A 26 -2.15 -3.49 14.23
N THR A 27 -1.21 -4.28 14.73
CA THR A 27 0.04 -4.56 14.01
C THR A 27 -0.21 -5.64 12.95
N ARG A 28 0.11 -5.34 11.70
CA ARG A 28 -0.02 -6.23 10.53
C ARG A 28 1.36 -6.60 10.01
N PHE A 29 1.59 -7.88 9.76
CA PHE A 29 2.82 -8.38 9.15
C PHE A 29 2.59 -9.77 8.53
N GLY A 30 3.29 -10.08 7.43
CA GLY A 30 3.17 -11.36 6.73
C GLY A 30 1.93 -11.48 5.81
N GLU A 31 0.97 -10.57 5.95
CA GLU A 31 -0.19 -10.44 5.07
C GLU A 31 0.20 -9.89 3.69
N LYS A 32 -0.66 -10.15 2.69
CA LYS A 32 -0.51 -9.67 1.31
C LYS A 32 -1.66 -8.74 0.91
N PRO A 33 -1.74 -7.51 1.46
CA PRO A 33 -2.85 -6.63 1.17
C PRO A 33 -2.89 -6.19 -0.30
N LYS A 34 -4.08 -5.82 -0.77
CA LYS A 34 -4.34 -5.35 -2.13
C LYS A 34 -4.22 -3.83 -2.20
N VAL A 35 -3.51 -3.32 -3.18
CA VAL A 35 -3.42 -1.87 -3.44
C VAL A 35 -4.75 -1.38 -4.00
N LEU A 36 -5.40 -0.46 -3.29
CA LEU A 36 -6.65 0.19 -3.72
C LEU A 36 -6.39 1.48 -4.49
N ARG A 37 -5.38 2.23 -4.07
CA ARG A 37 -5.09 3.55 -4.66
C ARG A 37 -3.63 3.94 -4.44
N GLU A 38 -3.04 4.57 -5.43
CA GLU A 38 -1.79 5.31 -5.29
C GLU A 38 -2.10 6.80 -5.05
N VAL A 39 -1.44 7.37 -4.04
CA VAL A 39 -1.53 8.80 -3.71
C VAL A 39 -0.14 9.39 -3.88
N ASN A 40 -0.03 10.37 -4.78
CA ASN A 40 1.19 11.13 -5.01
C ASN A 40 0.87 12.61 -4.83
N ASN A 41 1.29 13.19 -3.70
CA ASN A 41 1.01 14.59 -3.37
C ASN A 41 2.21 15.25 -2.70
N LEU A 42 2.67 16.38 -3.23
CA LEU A 42 3.71 17.23 -2.63
C LEU A 42 4.87 16.42 -2.01
N GLU A 43 5.52 15.61 -2.84
CA GLU A 43 6.67 14.74 -2.48
C GLU A 43 6.35 13.52 -1.60
N ARG A 44 5.09 13.32 -1.20
CA ARG A 44 4.66 12.12 -0.50
C ARG A 44 3.96 11.16 -1.45
N HIS A 45 4.64 10.06 -1.72
CA HIS A 45 4.08 8.91 -2.42
C HIS A 45 3.64 7.88 -1.38
N MET A 46 2.38 7.45 -1.43
CA MET A 46 1.79 6.45 -0.54
C MET A 46 0.81 5.55 -1.31
N LEU A 47 0.59 4.35 -0.79
CA LEU A 47 -0.35 3.36 -1.29
C LEU A 47 -1.44 3.13 -0.24
N LEU A 48 -2.69 3.35 -0.59
CA LEU A 48 -3.81 2.85 0.20
C LEU A 48 -3.96 1.36 -0.10
N VAL A 49 -3.90 0.52 0.93
CA VAL A 49 -4.05 -0.92 0.79
C VAL A 49 -5.22 -1.45 1.63
N GLN A 50 -5.75 -2.61 1.24
CA GLN A 50 -6.79 -3.35 1.95
C GLN A 50 -6.31 -4.75 2.31
N PHE A 51 -6.50 -5.13 3.57
CA PHE A 51 -6.24 -6.47 4.09
C PHE A 51 -7.46 -7.39 3.86
N ASP A 52 -7.27 -8.70 4.02
CA ASP A 52 -8.31 -9.72 3.77
C ASP A 52 -9.55 -9.58 4.66
N ASP A 53 -9.38 -8.99 5.85
CA ASP A 53 -10.47 -8.69 6.78
C ASP A 53 -11.19 -7.36 6.48
N GLY A 54 -10.80 -6.68 5.39
CA GLY A 54 -11.36 -5.41 4.95
C GLY A 54 -10.73 -4.18 5.60
N ALA A 55 -9.83 -4.33 6.58
CA ALA A 55 -9.09 -3.21 7.16
C ALA A 55 -8.26 -2.48 6.09
N THR A 56 -8.05 -1.19 6.27
CA THR A 56 -7.26 -0.38 5.33
C THR A 56 -6.19 0.44 6.05
N THR A 57 -5.11 0.75 5.33
CA THR A 57 -4.08 1.65 5.80
C THR A 57 -3.31 2.26 4.64
N PHE A 58 -2.65 3.40 4.88
CA PHE A 58 -1.72 4.00 3.94
C PHE A 58 -0.30 3.53 4.25
N LEU A 59 0.38 3.03 3.22
CA LEU A 59 1.75 2.55 3.31
C LEU A 59 2.67 3.37 2.42
N PHE A 60 3.88 3.59 2.87
CA PHE A 60 4.93 4.17 2.05
C PHE A 60 5.52 3.11 1.09
N PRO A 61 6.08 3.52 -0.07
CA PRO A 61 6.69 2.61 -1.03
C PRO A 61 7.85 1.78 -0.46
N ASP A 62 8.55 2.25 0.58
CA ASP A 62 9.61 1.50 1.27
C ASP A 62 9.06 0.47 2.27
N GLU A 63 7.77 0.50 2.58
CA GLU A 63 7.11 -0.45 3.49
C GLU A 63 6.65 -1.71 2.78
N VAL A 64 6.59 -1.70 1.45
CA VAL A 64 5.98 -2.77 0.67
C VAL A 64 6.72 -3.07 -0.63
N VAL A 65 6.51 -4.29 -1.14
CA VAL A 65 6.87 -4.66 -2.52
C VAL A 65 5.60 -5.08 -3.23
N VAL A 66 5.24 -4.38 -4.31
CA VAL A 66 4.10 -4.75 -5.16
C VAL A 66 4.51 -5.95 -6.04
N GLU A 67 3.78 -7.06 -5.94
CA GLU A 67 4.06 -8.27 -6.72
C GLU A 67 3.60 -8.06 -8.18
N ASN A 68 4.40 -8.47 -9.16
CA ASN A 68 4.11 -8.36 -10.61
C ASN A 68 2.99 -9.30 -11.06
#